data_AF-A0A6A5HSJ4-F1
#
_entry.id   AF-A0A6A5HSJ4-F1
#
_cell.length_a   1.000
_cell.length_b   1.000
_cell.length_c   1.000
_cell.angle_alpha   90.00
_cell.angle_beta   90.00
_cell.angle_gamma   90.00
#
_symmetry.space_group_name_H-M   'P 1'
#
loop_
_entity.id
_entity.type
_entity.pdbx_description
1 polymer ?
#
loop_
_entity_poly.entity_id
_entity_poly.type
_entity_poly.pdbx_seq_one_letter_code
_entity_poly.pdbx_strand_id
1 'polypeptide(L)'
;MTKVKRFSIHEVKNDDGKISISIVCDEIGTYIYSTPGSDTVDIQRNGNSFTKTGEIHSISSELCEEFIENGLLECEIFELNNTTIPIPKSLQKIQCNQFLSFCLGDQKVKFWLELVDGPMEILNITEKELIEGMGEMDQLRNVEKQLMLLG
;
A
#
# COMPACT_ATOMS: atom_id res chain seq x y z
N MET A 1 -16.67 -10.39 -9.93
CA MET A 1 -15.50 -10.61 -9.05
C MET A 1 -15.97 -10.50 -7.60
N THR A 2 -15.48 -11.33 -6.69
CA THR A 2 -15.82 -11.18 -5.27
C THR A 2 -15.08 -9.95 -4.75
N LYS A 3 -15.82 -8.98 -4.20
CA LYS A 3 -15.22 -7.78 -3.58
C LYS A 3 -14.26 -8.22 -2.49
N VAL A 4 -12.99 -7.87 -2.61
CA VAL A 4 -11.98 -8.13 -1.58
C VAL A 4 -12.34 -7.28 -0.36
N LYS A 5 -12.35 -7.86 0.84
CA LYS A 5 -12.63 -7.08 2.04
C LYS A 5 -11.48 -6.13 2.37
N ARG A 6 -10.24 -6.62 2.32
CA ARG A 6 -9.05 -5.82 2.64
C ARG A 6 -7.91 -6.10 1.68
N PHE A 7 -7.33 -5.03 1.16
CA PHE A 7 -6.05 -5.07 0.46
C PHE A 7 -5.07 -4.16 1.20
N SER A 8 -3.94 -4.70 1.65
CA SER A 8 -2.93 -3.90 2.35
C SER A 8 -1.51 -4.22 1.92
N ILE A 9 -0.69 -3.17 1.86
CA ILE A 9 0.75 -3.26 1.61
C ILE A 9 1.47 -2.61 2.77
N HIS A 10 2.38 -3.36 3.38
CA HIS A 10 3.22 -2.87 4.47
C HIS A 10 4.67 -3.13 4.16
N GLU A 11 5.51 -2.11 4.33
CA GLU A 11 6.95 -2.20 4.17
C GLU A 11 7.64 -1.88 5.50
N VAL A 12 8.63 -2.69 5.84
CA VAL A 12 9.51 -2.49 6.99
C VAL A 12 10.95 -2.59 6.51
N LYS A 13 11.72 -1.54 6.78
CA LYS A 13 13.16 -1.52 6.59
C LYS A 13 13.84 -1.65 7.94
N ASN A 14 14.62 -2.70 8.11
CA ASN A 14 15.37 -2.96 9.35
C ASN A 14 16.70 -2.21 9.35
N ASP A 15 17.26 -1.99 10.54
CA ASP A 15 18.57 -1.33 10.74
C ASP A 15 19.73 -2.06 10.05
N ASP A 16 19.59 -3.37 9.80
CA ASP A 16 20.57 -4.20 9.08
C ASP A 16 20.45 -4.11 7.55
N GLY A 17 19.58 -3.24 7.04
CA GLY A 17 19.35 -3.02 5.61
C GLY A 17 18.42 -4.03 4.96
N LYS A 18 17.88 -5.02 5.69
CA LYS A 18 16.84 -5.91 5.18
C LYS A 18 15.55 -5.15 4.96
N ILE A 19 14.91 -5.44 3.85
CA ILE A 19 13.57 -4.94 3.52
C ILE A 19 12.61 -6.12 3.58
N SER A 20 11.50 -5.92 4.28
CA SER A 20 10.39 -6.87 4.34
C SER A 20 9.13 -6.19 3.85
N ILE A 21 8.48 -6.76 2.84
CA ILE A 21 7.22 -6.27 2.28
C ILE A 21 6.16 -7.35 2.50
N SER A 22 5.01 -6.96 3.05
CA SER A 22 3.85 -7.83 3.14
C SER A 22 2.70 -7.27 2.30
N ILE A 23 2.18 -8.10 1.41
CA ILE A 23 0.97 -7.84 0.63
C ILE A 23 -0.12 -8.76 1.17
N VAL A 24 -1.18 -8.20 1.74
CA VAL A 24 -2.29 -8.94 2.33
C VAL A 24 -3.56 -8.67 1.53
N CYS A 25 -4.18 -9.73 1.03
CA CYS A 25 -5.47 -9.68 0.37
C CYS A 25 -6.41 -10.65 1.12
N ASP A 26 -7.33 -10.09 1.89
CA ASP A 26 -8.17 -10.80 2.87
C ASP A 26 -7.33 -11.69 3.82
N GLU A 27 -7.48 -13.01 3.73
CA GLU A 27 -6.74 -13.98 4.55
C GLU A 27 -5.43 -14.45 3.89
N ILE A 28 -5.17 -14.03 2.65
CA ILE A 28 -3.99 -14.45 1.88
C ILE A 28 -2.86 -13.44 2.09
N GLY A 29 -1.86 -13.85 2.86
CA GLY A 29 -0.62 -13.11 3.07
C GLY A 29 0.48 -13.55 2.11
N THR A 30 1.09 -12.58 1.42
CA THR A 30 2.35 -12.75 0.68
C THR A 30 3.42 -11.94 1.39
N TYR A 31 4.50 -12.61 1.83
CA TYR A 31 5.63 -11.98 2.51
C TYR A 31 6.87 -12.07 1.65
N ILE A 32 7.57 -10.96 1.50
CA ILE A 32 8.65 -10.77 0.54
C ILE A 32 9.84 -10.19 1.29
N TYR A 33 11.00 -10.83 1.17
CA TYR A 33 12.18 -10.50 1.95
C TYR A 33 13.40 -10.30 1.05
N SER A 34 14.18 -9.25 1.31
CA SER A 34 15.49 -9.07 0.68
C SER A 34 16.60 -9.53 1.61
N THR A 35 17.67 -10.06 1.02
CA THR A 35 18.93 -10.33 1.73
C THR A 35 19.96 -9.26 1.34
N PRO A 36 20.53 -8.49 2.29
CA PRO A 36 21.53 -7.47 1.99
C PRO A 36 22.72 -8.03 1.21
N GLY A 37 23.07 -7.39 0.10
CA GLY A 37 24.16 -7.84 -0.79
C GLY A 37 23.80 -9.02 -1.69
N SER A 38 22.53 -9.41 -1.75
CA SER A 38 22.01 -10.43 -2.66
C SER A 38 20.93 -9.83 -3.55
N ASP A 39 20.94 -10.18 -4.83
CA ASP A 39 19.86 -9.87 -5.77
C ASP A 39 18.71 -10.89 -5.68
N THR A 40 18.75 -11.79 -4.71
CA THR A 40 17.70 -12.80 -4.48
C THR A 40 16.67 -12.27 -3.50
N VAL A 41 15.40 -12.40 -3.88
CA VAL A 41 14.24 -12.05 -3.08
C VAL A 41 13.49 -13.33 -2.73
N ASP A 42 13.31 -13.57 -1.44
CA ASP A 42 12.56 -14.71 -0.91
C ASP A 42 11.08 -14.33 -0.78
N ILE A 43 10.20 -15.17 -1.30
CA ILE A 43 8.76 -14.95 -1.29
C ILE A 43 8.08 -16.13 -0.61
N GLN A 44 7.26 -15.83 0.40
CA GLN A 44 6.46 -16.81 1.15
C GLN A 44 4.98 -16.49 0.99
N ARG A 45 4.20 -17.50 0.59
CA ARG A 45 2.76 -17.37 0.38
C ARG A 45 2.07 -18.70 0.67
N ASN A 46 1.05 -18.69 1.54
CA ASN A 46 0.22 -19.87 1.85
C ASN A 46 1.04 -21.13 2.20
N GLY A 47 2.13 -20.97 2.95
CA GLY A 47 3.03 -22.07 3.34
C GLY A 47 3.99 -22.57 2.25
N ASN A 48 3.95 -21.99 1.04
CA ASN A 48 4.94 -22.24 -0.01
C ASN A 48 5.99 -21.13 -0.01
N SER A 49 7.22 -21.51 -0.34
CA SER A 49 8.35 -20.58 -0.47
C SER A 49 9.01 -20.72 -1.83
N PHE A 50 9.31 -19.61 -2.47
CA PHE A 50 10.04 -19.55 -3.72
C PHE A 50 10.89 -18.28 -3.79
N THR A 51 11.78 -18.21 -4.77
CA THR A 51 12.68 -17.06 -4.94
C THR A 51 12.52 -16.42 -6.31
N LYS A 52 12.78 -15.12 -6.37
CA LYS A 52 12.95 -14.36 -7.61
C LYS A 52 14.28 -13.60 -7.55
N THR A 53 14.88 -13.36 -8.71
CA THR A 53 16.06 -12.50 -8.81
C THR A 53 15.64 -11.11 -9.29
N GLY A 54 16.07 -10.07 -8.60
CA GLY A 54 15.79 -8.68 -8.96
C GLY A 54 15.59 -7.76 -7.76
N GLU A 55 15.05 -6.57 -8.06
CA GLU A 55 14.81 -5.52 -7.07
C GLU A 55 13.47 -5.79 -6.35
N ILE A 56 13.47 -5.75 -5.01
CA ILE A 56 12.34 -6.19 -4.17
C ILE A 56 11.07 -5.36 -4.41
N HIS A 57 11.16 -4.05 -4.58
CA HIS A 57 9.98 -3.20 -4.76
C HIS A 57 9.32 -3.47 -6.12
N SER A 58 10.12 -3.67 -7.16
CA SER A 58 9.67 -4.04 -8.51
C SER A 58 8.98 -5.40 -8.50
N ILE A 59 9.59 -6.40 -7.87
CA ILE A 59 9.01 -7.74 -7.70
C ILE A 59 7.70 -7.68 -6.90
N SER A 60 7.65 -6.86 -5.84
CA SER A 60 6.45 -6.69 -5.02
C SER A 60 5.32 -6.02 -5.80
N SER A 61 5.64 -5.02 -6.62
CA SER A 61 4.68 -4.36 -7.52
C SER A 61 4.11 -5.34 -8.55
N GLU A 62 4.95 -6.20 -9.15
CA GLU A 62 4.49 -7.27 -10.05
C GLU A 62 3.53 -8.25 -9.35
N LEU A 63 3.81 -8.61 -8.10
CA LEU A 63 2.95 -9.53 -7.34
C LEU A 63 1.58 -8.92 -7.01
N CYS A 64 1.48 -7.59 -6.91
CA CYS A 64 0.19 -6.91 -6.77
C CYS A 64 -0.69 -7.04 -8.02
N GLU A 65 -0.12 -7.27 -9.21
CA GLU A 65 -0.89 -7.41 -10.46
C GLU A 65 -1.87 -8.58 -10.43
N GLU A 66 -1.61 -9.59 -9.61
CA GLU A 66 -2.49 -10.75 -9.43
C GLU A 66 -3.87 -10.39 -8.84
N PHE A 67 -3.98 -9.22 -8.19
CA PHE A 67 -5.21 -8.74 -7.56
C PHE A 67 -5.92 -7.66 -8.38
N ILE A 68 -5.40 -7.34 -9.57
CA ILE A 68 -5.88 -6.28 -10.43
C ILE A 68 -6.58 -6.90 -11.64
N GLU A 69 -7.89 -6.67 -11.76
CA GLU A 69 -8.69 -7.16 -12.89
C GLU A 69 -9.05 -6.01 -13.83
N ASN A 70 -8.65 -6.10 -15.10
CA ASN A 70 -8.91 -5.07 -16.13
C ASN A 70 -8.46 -3.66 -15.70
N GLY A 71 -7.38 -3.59 -14.91
CA GLY A 71 -6.83 -2.35 -14.38
C GLY A 71 -7.56 -1.76 -13.18
N LEU A 72 -8.51 -2.48 -12.60
CA LEU A 72 -9.22 -2.11 -11.40
C LEU A 72 -8.79 -2.98 -10.21
N LEU A 73 -8.45 -2.32 -9.10
CA LEU A 73 -8.38 -2.95 -7.78
C LEU A 73 -9.64 -2.57 -6.99
N GLU A 74 -10.52 -3.54 -6.74
CA GLU A 74 -11.75 -3.33 -5.97
C GLU A 74 -11.67 -3.97 -4.58
N CYS A 75 -11.79 -3.17 -3.52
CA CYS A 75 -11.80 -3.66 -2.15
C CYS A 75 -12.74 -2.85 -1.23
N GLU A 76 -12.98 -3.29 0.01
CA GLU A 76 -13.63 -2.42 1.01
C GLU A 76 -12.62 -1.51 1.68
N ILE A 77 -11.50 -2.06 2.15
CA ILE A 77 -10.42 -1.35 2.83
C ILE A 77 -9.14 -1.45 2.01
N PHE A 78 -8.59 -0.31 1.61
CA PHE A 78 -7.27 -0.20 0.99
C PHE A 78 -6.29 0.42 1.98
N GLU A 79 -5.17 -0.24 2.27
CA GLU A 79 -4.20 0.23 3.26
C GLU A 79 -2.76 0.24 2.75
N LEU A 80 -2.07 1.36 2.93
CA LEU A 80 -0.67 1.54 2.57
C LEU A 80 0.14 1.97 3.79
N ASN A 81 1.16 1.20 4.16
CA ASN A 81 2.00 1.52 5.31
C ASN A 81 3.48 1.52 4.92
N ASN A 82 4.10 2.69 4.94
CA ASN A 82 5.51 2.94 4.61
C ASN A 82 5.98 2.37 3.26
N THR A 83 5.04 2.09 2.35
CA THR A 83 5.38 1.41 1.10
C THR A 83 6.04 2.36 0.12
N THR A 84 7.13 1.88 -0.49
CA THR A 84 7.84 2.56 -1.55
C THR A 84 7.75 1.81 -2.88
N ILE A 85 6.88 0.80 -2.96
CA ILE A 85 6.67 0.02 -4.17
C ILE A 85 6.09 0.91 -5.29
N PRO A 86 6.58 0.76 -6.54
CA PRO A 86 5.96 1.44 -7.67
C PRO A 86 4.53 0.94 -7.89
N ILE A 87 3.72 1.77 -8.52
CA ILE A 87 2.37 1.40 -8.94
C ILE A 87 2.47 0.22 -9.94
N PRO A 88 1.70 -0.86 -9.77
CA PRO A 88 1.65 -1.98 -10.71
C PRO A 88 1.24 -1.48 -12.08
N LYS A 89 1.88 -1.96 -13.15
CA LYS A 89 1.69 -1.40 -14.50
C LYS A 89 0.28 -1.56 -15.02
N SER A 90 -0.40 -2.62 -14.59
CA SER A 90 -1.78 -2.89 -14.95
C SER A 90 -2.76 -1.98 -14.21
N LEU A 91 -2.40 -1.39 -13.07
CA LEU A 91 -3.31 -0.61 -12.23
C LEU A 91 -3.64 0.74 -12.86
N GLN A 92 -4.92 0.98 -13.09
CA GLN A 92 -5.45 2.25 -13.59
C GLN A 92 -6.32 2.94 -12.55
N LYS A 93 -6.96 2.16 -11.68
CA LYS A 93 -7.99 2.67 -10.77
C LYS A 93 -8.14 1.78 -9.54
N ILE A 94 -8.43 2.39 -8.40
CA ILE A 94 -8.71 1.72 -7.13
C ILE A 94 -10.10 2.15 -6.67
N GLN A 95 -10.97 1.19 -6.41
CA GLN A 95 -12.28 1.46 -5.83
C GLN A 95 -12.31 0.86 -4.42
N CYS A 96 -12.41 1.72 -3.41
CA CYS A 96 -12.51 1.32 -2.03
C CYS A 96 -13.56 2.13 -1.26
N ASN A 97 -14.04 1.57 -0.14
CA ASN A 97 -14.91 2.28 0.78
C ASN A 97 -14.10 3.10 1.80
N GLN A 98 -12.86 2.67 2.07
CA GLN A 98 -12.00 3.22 3.11
C GLN A 98 -10.52 3.14 2.68
N PHE A 99 -9.76 4.21 2.94
CA PHE A 99 -8.33 4.27 2.69
C PHE A 99 -7.54 4.53 3.97
N LEU A 100 -6.56 3.69 4.28
CA LEU A 100 -5.73 3.83 5.45
C LEU A 100 -4.28 4.05 5.03
N SER A 101 -3.62 5.07 5.57
CA SER A 101 -2.16 5.20 5.46
C SER A 101 -1.57 5.76 6.74
N PHE A 102 -0.50 5.13 7.21
CA PHE A 102 0.21 5.51 8.43
C PHE A 102 1.38 6.48 8.17
N CYS A 103 1.74 6.70 6.91
CA CYS A 103 2.83 7.61 6.53
C CYS A 103 2.58 8.19 5.12
N LEU A 104 2.12 9.44 5.07
CA LEU A 104 1.82 10.18 3.81
C LEU A 104 2.99 11.04 3.32
N GLY A 105 4.10 11.09 4.06
CA GLY A 105 5.27 11.93 3.72
C GLY A 105 6.02 11.46 2.47
N ASP A 106 5.84 10.20 2.06
CA ASP A 106 6.47 9.64 0.85
C ASP A 106 5.68 10.03 -0.41
N GLN A 107 6.37 10.68 -1.36
CA GLN A 107 5.80 11.05 -2.67
C GLN A 107 5.17 9.85 -3.40
N LYS A 108 5.64 8.63 -3.16
CA LYS A 108 5.11 7.44 -3.83
C LYS A 108 3.71 7.07 -3.34
N VAL A 109 3.41 7.24 -2.06
CA VAL A 109 2.06 7.01 -1.52
C VAL A 109 1.05 7.97 -2.16
N LYS A 110 1.47 9.20 -2.49
CA LYS A 110 0.62 10.18 -3.19
C LYS A 110 0.16 9.68 -4.56
N PHE A 111 1.04 9.06 -5.36
CA PHE A 111 0.64 8.53 -6.67
C PHE A 111 -0.41 7.41 -6.55
N TRP A 112 -0.35 6.59 -5.51
CA TRP A 112 -1.39 5.59 -5.26
C TRP A 112 -2.74 6.22 -4.92
N LEU A 113 -2.73 7.35 -4.20
CA LEU A 113 -3.95 8.09 -3.86
C LEU A 113 -4.65 8.67 -5.09
N GLU A 114 -3.89 9.13 -6.08
CA GLU A 114 -4.44 9.68 -7.33
C GLU A 114 -5.27 8.66 -8.12
N LEU A 115 -5.09 7.35 -7.84
CA LEU A 115 -5.85 6.28 -8.49
C LEU A 115 -7.14 5.90 -7.75
N VAL A 116 -7.37 6.41 -6.54
CA VAL A 116 -8.56 6.09 -5.75
C VAL A 116 -9.77 6.87 -6.29
N ASP A 117 -10.77 6.13 -6.76
CA ASP A 117 -12.06 6.68 -7.20
C ASP A 117 -13.14 6.38 -6.17
N GLY A 118 -13.47 7.37 -5.35
CA GLY A 118 -14.50 7.29 -4.33
C GLY A 118 -14.28 8.24 -3.15
N PRO A 119 -15.23 8.29 -2.19
CA PRO A 119 -15.04 9.04 -0.96
C PRO A 119 -13.91 8.41 -0.12
N MET A 120 -12.88 9.19 0.17
CA MET A 120 -11.74 8.76 0.98
C MET A 120 -11.96 9.11 2.46
N GLU A 121 -11.83 8.13 3.34
CA GLU A 121 -11.74 8.34 4.78
C GLU A 121 -10.32 8.02 5.24
N ILE A 122 -9.46 9.05 5.35
CA ILE A 122 -8.05 8.93 5.77
C ILE A 122 -7.99 8.92 7.30
N LEU A 123 -7.86 7.73 7.92
CA LEU A 123 -8.06 7.61 9.36
C LEU A 123 -6.84 7.81 10.27
N ASN A 124 -5.59 7.82 9.78
CA ASN A 124 -4.46 7.90 10.72
C ASN A 124 -3.16 8.46 10.15
N ILE A 125 -3.01 9.79 10.17
CA ILE A 125 -1.76 10.44 9.76
C ILE A 125 -0.91 10.64 11.01
N THR A 126 0.05 9.75 11.22
CA THR A 126 1.02 9.86 12.32
C THR A 126 2.41 10.13 11.79
N GLU A 127 2.67 11.38 11.34
CA GLU A 127 3.96 12.03 11.55
C GLU A 127 3.89 13.55 11.29
N LYS A 128 4.81 14.30 11.92
CA LYS A 128 4.85 15.77 12.09
C LYS A 128 5.10 16.58 10.81
N GLU A 129 4.81 16.04 9.62
CA GLU A 129 5.05 16.73 8.35
C GLU A 129 3.76 17.23 7.71
N LEU A 130 3.91 18.37 7.02
CA LEU A 130 2.83 19.14 6.43
C LEU A 130 2.08 18.29 5.39
N ILE A 131 0.83 17.93 5.68
CA ILE A 131 -0.08 17.34 4.70
C ILE A 131 -0.52 18.46 3.77
N GLU A 132 0.17 18.64 2.65
CA GLU A 132 -0.33 19.48 1.55
C GLU A 132 -1.46 18.72 0.85
N GLY A 133 -2.69 19.09 1.20
CA GLY A 133 -3.89 18.39 0.79
C GLY A 133 -4.17 18.48 -0.70
N MET A 134 -4.30 17.32 -1.34
CA MET A 134 -4.84 17.19 -2.70
C MET A 134 -6.18 16.45 -2.63
N GLY A 135 -7.24 17.24 -2.55
CA GLY A 135 -8.64 16.83 -2.57
C GLY A 135 -9.50 18.10 -2.72
N GLU A 136 -10.77 17.97 -3.07
CA GLU A 136 -11.67 19.13 -2.96
C GLU A 136 -11.65 19.61 -1.51
N MET A 137 -11.63 20.93 -1.28
CA MET A 137 -11.43 21.56 0.03
C MET A 137 -12.31 20.98 1.16
N ASP A 138 -13.46 20.39 0.82
CA ASP A 138 -14.36 19.74 1.77
C ASP A 138 -13.86 18.37 2.29
N GLN A 139 -13.06 17.63 1.51
CA GLN A 139 -12.43 16.38 1.93
C GLN A 139 -11.34 16.62 2.98
N LEU A 140 -10.54 17.68 2.79
CA LEU A 140 -9.49 18.10 3.74
C LEU A 140 -10.06 18.65 5.05
N ARG A 141 -11.22 19.34 4.98
CA ARG A 141 -11.95 19.78 6.19
C ARG A 141 -12.37 18.65 7.11
N ASN A 142 -12.64 17.47 6.56
CA ASN A 142 -12.99 16.29 7.36
C ASN A 142 -11.73 15.66 8.00
N VAL A 143 -10.59 15.69 7.31
CA VAL A 143 -9.29 15.27 7.85
C VAL A 143 -8.85 16.18 9.02
N GLU A 144 -9.00 17.51 8.89
CA GLU A 144 -8.69 18.47 9.95
C GLU A 144 -9.54 18.25 11.22
N LYS A 145 -10.81 17.85 11.06
CA LYS A 145 -11.70 17.51 12.18
C LYS A 145 -11.30 16.21 12.90
N GLN A 146 -10.76 15.22 12.20
CA GLN A 146 -10.28 13.98 12.82
C GLN A 146 -8.92 14.16 13.51
N LEU A 147 -8.03 15.01 12.96
CA LEU A 147 -6.76 15.38 13.60
C LEU A 147 -6.94 16.05 14.98
N MET A 148 -8.09 16.68 15.25
CA MET A 148 -8.39 17.29 16.56
C MET A 148 -8.95 16.32 17.62
N LEU A 149 -9.11 15.03 17.31
CA LEU A 149 -9.70 14.04 18.23
C LEU A 149 -8.74 12.94 18.71
N LEU A 150 -7.45 13.25 18.78
CA LEU A 150 -6.49 12.50 19.61
C LEU A 150 -6.23 13.30 20.88
N GLY A 151 -7.09 13.07 21.88
CA GLY A 151 -6.88 13.49 23.27
C GLY A 151 -5.99 12.53 24.02
#